data_AF-A0AA36KD54-F1
#
_entry.id   AF-A0AA36KD54-F1
#
_cell.length_a   1.000
_cell.length_b   1.000
_cell.length_c   1.000
_cell.angle_alpha   90.00
_cell.angle_beta   90.00
_cell.angle_gamma   90.00
#
_symmetry.space_group_name_H-M   'P 1'
#
loop_
_entity.id
_entity.type
_entity.pdbx_description
1 polymer ?
#
loop_
_entity_poly.entity_id
_entity_poly.type
_entity_poly.pdbx_seq_one_letter_code
_entity_poly.pdbx_strand_id
1 'polypeptide(L)'
;MNNLWKTIHLRIDSYSLMNKNIHHYGVIDMCMNIQDKVIYLSNNRGLTQQQISERTGISQSSVSKIASGEQKEVAYNKGVALDALVASEQNREYEESKTIQLNRSA
;
A
#
# COMPACT_ATOMS: atom_id res chain seq x y z
N MET A 1 -7.27 -27.26 -11.20
CA MET A 1 -7.57 -26.78 -9.84
C MET A 1 -7.95 -25.31 -9.93
N ASN A 2 -9.05 -24.96 -9.28
CA ASN A 2 -9.99 -23.91 -9.68
C ASN A 2 -9.57 -22.47 -9.35
N ASN A 3 -9.38 -21.67 -10.41
CA ASN A 3 -9.97 -20.36 -10.75
C ASN A 3 -10.74 -19.49 -9.71
N LEU A 4 -10.37 -19.49 -8.42
CA LEU A 4 -10.97 -18.57 -7.44
C LEU A 4 -10.41 -17.14 -7.54
N TRP A 5 -9.15 -16.98 -7.95
CA TRP A 5 -8.50 -15.66 -8.03
C TRP A 5 -8.91 -14.84 -9.26
N LYS A 6 -9.32 -15.50 -10.36
CA LYS A 6 -9.84 -14.81 -11.56
C LYS A 6 -11.27 -14.29 -11.37
N THR A 7 -12.05 -14.87 -10.47
CA THR A 7 -13.46 -14.51 -10.26
C THR A 7 -13.64 -13.19 -9.50
N ILE A 8 -12.63 -12.75 -8.73
CA ILE A 8 -12.71 -11.48 -7.99
C ILE A 8 -12.61 -10.26 -8.94
N HIS A 9 -11.98 -10.42 -10.11
CA HIS A 9 -11.79 -9.30 -11.06
C HIS A 9 -13.07 -8.85 -11.78
N LEU A 10 -14.14 -9.65 -11.81
CA LEU A 10 -15.37 -9.32 -12.55
C LEU A 10 -16.53 -8.80 -11.67
N ARG A 11 -16.34 -8.71 -10.35
CA ARG A 11 -17.39 -8.23 -9.43
C ARG A 11 -17.14 -6.80 -8.90
N ILE A 12 -16.10 -6.13 -9.39
CA ILE A 12 -15.76 -4.75 -9.00
C ILE A 12 -16.48 -3.72 -9.89
N ASP A 13 -16.87 -4.09 -11.12
CA ASP A 13 -17.49 -3.15 -12.08
C ASP A 13 -18.87 -2.62 -11.64
N SER A 14 -19.60 -3.33 -10.78
CA SER A 14 -20.94 -2.89 -10.35
C SER A 14 -20.93 -1.82 -9.24
N TYR A 15 -19.84 -1.67 -8.48
CA TYR A 15 -19.76 -0.65 -7.41
C TYR A 15 -19.30 0.72 -7.91
N SER A 16 -18.80 0.79 -9.15
CA SER A 16 -18.25 2.00 -9.77
C SER A 16 -19.29 3.09 -10.08
N LEU A 17 -20.58 2.74 -10.16
CA LEU A 17 -21.61 3.69 -10.59
C LEU A 17 -22.27 4.52 -9.48
N MET A 18 -21.92 4.30 -8.20
CA MET A 18 -22.71 4.86 -7.08
C MET A 18 -22.06 5.98 -6.26
N ASN A 19 -20.84 6.44 -6.56
CA ASN A 19 -20.23 7.54 -5.79
C ASN A 19 -19.47 8.54 -6.67
N LYS A 20 -20.23 9.42 -7.32
CA LYS A 20 -19.70 10.63 -7.97
C LYS A 20 -19.29 11.65 -6.89
N ASN A 21 -18.09 11.53 -6.32
CA ASN A 21 -17.29 12.58 -5.65
C ASN A 21 -16.18 12.00 -4.76
N ILE A 22 -15.42 11.02 -5.25
CA ILE A 22 -14.17 10.60 -4.58
C ILE A 22 -13.07 10.69 -5.64
N HIS A 23 -12.07 11.51 -5.32
CA HIS A 23 -10.93 11.75 -6.18
C HIS A 23 -10.25 10.44 -6.56
N HIS A 24 -9.83 10.41 -7.81
CA HIS A 24 -9.18 9.35 -8.56
C HIS A 24 -7.89 8.85 -7.86
N TYR A 25 -8.00 7.86 -6.97
CA TYR A 25 -6.89 7.00 -6.54
C TYR A 25 -7.45 5.58 -6.35
N GLY A 26 -6.97 4.65 -7.18
CA GLY A 26 -7.48 3.29 -7.25
C GLY A 26 -7.23 2.48 -5.97
N VAL A 27 -8.25 2.43 -5.11
CA VAL A 27 -8.71 1.23 -4.40
C VAL A 27 -7.70 0.47 -3.51
N ILE A 28 -7.02 1.11 -2.54
CA ILE A 28 -6.61 0.46 -1.27
C ILE A 28 -6.58 1.46 -0.09
N ASP A 29 -7.55 2.37 0.01
CA ASP A 29 -7.74 3.16 1.24
C ASP A 29 -8.54 2.42 2.33
N MET A 30 -8.69 1.09 2.21
CA MET A 30 -9.30 0.25 3.24
C MET A 30 -8.25 -0.44 4.12
N CYS A 31 -8.05 0.12 5.31
CA CYS A 31 -7.80 -0.59 6.57
C CYS A 31 -6.52 -1.44 6.73
N MET A 32 -5.42 -1.15 6.03
CA MET A 32 -4.14 -1.74 6.47
C MET A 32 -3.80 -1.23 7.88
N ASN A 33 -3.57 -2.15 8.82
CA ASN A 33 -3.05 -1.79 10.13
C ASN A 33 -1.58 -1.35 10.00
N ILE A 34 -1.01 -0.73 11.03
CA ILE A 34 0.35 -0.18 10.94
C ILE A 34 1.42 -1.26 10.68
N GLN A 35 1.19 -2.50 11.12
CA GLN A 35 2.08 -3.63 10.88
C GLN A 35 2.03 -4.03 9.41
N ASP A 36 0.84 -4.19 8.83
CA ASP A 36 0.67 -4.52 7.41
C ASP A 36 1.34 -3.47 6.53
N LYS A 37 1.23 -2.19 6.90
CA LYS A 37 1.86 -1.08 6.18
C LYS A 37 3.39 -1.20 6.19
N VAL A 38 3.98 -1.46 7.35
CA VAL A 38 5.44 -1.66 7.46
C VAL A 38 5.88 -2.91 6.69
N ILE A 39 5.14 -4.01 6.79
CA ILE A 39 5.43 -5.27 6.07
C ILE A 39 5.38 -5.04 4.56
N TYR A 40 4.37 -4.34 4.03
CA TYR A 40 4.27 -4.01 2.61
C TYR A 40 5.49 -3.21 2.14
N LEU A 41 5.86 -2.15 2.86
CA LEU A 41 6.99 -1.31 2.49
C LEU A 41 8.31 -2.11 2.50
N SER A 42 8.52 -2.97 3.48
CA SER A 42 9.73 -3.78 3.56
C SER A 42 9.74 -4.94 2.55
N ASN A 43 8.73 -5.80 2.56
CA ASN A 43 8.77 -7.04 1.80
C ASN A 43 8.38 -6.85 0.34
N ASN A 44 7.41 -5.98 0.04
CA ASN A 44 6.91 -5.80 -1.32
C ASN A 44 7.66 -4.70 -2.06
N ARG A 45 8.06 -3.63 -1.36
CA ARG A 45 8.80 -2.50 -1.97
C ARG A 45 10.29 -2.51 -1.70
N GLY A 46 10.79 -3.42 -0.86
CA GLY A 46 12.22 -3.57 -0.58
C GLY A 46 12.82 -2.44 0.24
N LEU A 47 12.01 -1.63 0.93
CA LEU A 47 12.50 -0.52 1.75
C LEU A 47 13.13 -1.05 3.05
N THR A 48 14.32 -0.56 3.36
CA THR A 48 14.98 -0.88 4.63
C THR A 48 14.27 -0.19 5.80
N GLN A 49 14.45 -0.72 7.01
CA GLN A 49 13.91 -0.09 8.21
C GLN A 49 14.42 1.35 8.39
N GLN A 50 15.67 1.63 7.98
CA GLN A 50 16.23 2.96 7.98
C GLN A 50 15.49 3.90 7.01
N GLN A 51 15.23 3.45 5.78
CA GLN A 51 14.51 4.26 4.79
C GLN A 51 13.07 4.56 5.22
N ILE A 52 12.38 3.58 5.81
CA ILE A 52 11.04 3.79 6.39
C ILE A 52 11.13 4.81 7.54
N SER A 53 12.16 4.70 8.37
CA SER A 53 12.38 5.63 9.49
C SER A 53 12.59 7.06 9.02
N GLU A 54 13.47 7.26 8.04
CA GLU A 54 13.77 8.59 7.47
C GLU A 54 12.54 9.22 6.82
N ARG A 55 11.71 8.43 6.14
CA ARG A 55 10.52 8.93 5.41
C ARG A 55 9.30 9.17 6.30
N THR A 56 9.18 8.47 7.44
CA THR A 56 7.98 8.53 8.31
C THR A 56 8.23 9.19 9.66
N GLY A 57 9.49 9.35 10.06
CA GLY A 57 9.87 9.79 11.41
C GLY A 57 9.61 8.75 12.51
N ILE A 58 9.16 7.53 12.18
CA ILE A 58 9.12 6.38 13.09
C ILE A 58 10.56 5.91 13.29
N SER A 59 11.06 5.80 14.52
CA SER A 59 12.46 5.35 14.70
C SER A 59 12.66 3.96 14.11
N GLN A 60 13.85 3.67 13.58
CA GLN A 60 14.18 2.35 13.03
C GLN A 60 13.86 1.20 14.01
N SER A 61 14.13 1.39 15.30
CA SER A 61 13.78 0.44 16.35
C SER A 61 12.27 0.21 16.44
N SER A 62 11.47 1.28 16.33
CA SER A 62 10.02 1.21 16.36
C SER A 62 9.48 0.56 15.07
N VAL A 63 10.06 0.84 13.90
CA VAL A 63 9.74 0.12 12.65
C VAL A 63 9.95 -1.39 12.81
N SER A 64 11.07 -1.81 13.42
CA SER A 64 11.34 -3.23 13.70
C SER A 64 10.30 -3.86 14.62
N LYS A 65 9.93 -3.18 15.71
CA LYS A 65 8.90 -3.63 16.67
C LYS A 65 7.49 -3.69 16.07
N ILE A 66 7.18 -2.78 15.16
CA ILE A 66 5.91 -2.79 14.44
C ILE A 66 5.88 -3.99 13.49
N ALA A 67 6.97 -4.23 12.74
CA ALA A 67 7.06 -5.39 11.85
C ALA A 67 6.90 -6.73 12.60
N SER A 68 7.47 -6.85 13.80
CA SER A 68 7.34 -8.04 14.66
C SER A 68 6.00 -8.16 15.39
N GLY A 69 5.16 -7.12 15.35
CA GLY A 69 3.87 -7.07 16.07
C GLY A 69 3.99 -6.74 17.58
N GLU A 70 5.20 -6.44 18.07
CA GLU A 70 5.44 -6.00 19.45
C GLU A 70 4.79 -4.63 19.71
N GLN A 71 4.87 -3.72 18.74
CA GLN A 71 4.30 -2.38 18.82
C GLN A 71 3.11 -2.23 17.89
N LYS A 72 1.92 -1.94 18.45
CA LYS A 72 0.64 -1.87 17.72
C LYS A 72 0.19 -0.46 17.38
N GLU A 73 0.85 0.55 17.93
CA GLU A 73 0.47 1.96 17.77
C GLU A 73 1.69 2.85 17.58
N VAL A 74 1.49 4.00 16.91
CA VAL A 74 2.46 5.08 16.76
C VAL A 74 1.75 6.42 16.97
N ALA A 75 2.52 7.47 17.23
CA ALA A 75 1.98 8.82 17.25
C ALA A 75 1.25 9.12 15.93
N TYR A 76 0.10 9.79 16.02
CA TYR A 76 -0.80 10.02 14.90
C TYR A 76 -0.09 10.62 13.67
N ASN A 77 0.73 11.65 13.87
CA ASN A 77 1.47 12.30 12.79
C ASN A 77 2.42 11.33 12.04
N LYS A 78 3.00 10.36 12.76
CA LYS A 78 3.84 9.33 12.16
C LYS A 78 3.02 8.28 11.42
N GLY A 79 1.83 7.94 11.95
CA GLY A 79 0.85 7.12 11.25
C GLY A 79 0.43 7.74 9.91
N VAL A 80 0.11 9.03 9.90
CA VAL A 80 -0.22 9.77 8.67
C VAL A 80 0.95 9.77 7.67
N ALA A 81 2.19 9.95 8.15
CA ALA A 81 3.36 9.89 7.28
C ALA A 81 3.60 8.48 6.70
N LEU A 82 3.31 7.43 7.47
CA LEU A 82 3.34 6.05 7.00
C LEU A 82 2.27 5.80 5.94
N ASP A 83 1.08 6.35 6.10
CA ASP A 83 -0.02 6.22 5.13
C ASP A 83 0.32 6.90 3.81
N ALA A 84 0.84 8.12 3.87
CA ALA A 84 1.31 8.86 2.70
C ALA A 84 2.44 8.10 1.97
N LEU A 85 3.36 7.49 2.72
CA LEU A 85 4.42 6.67 2.17
C LEU A 85 3.86 5.45 1.40
N VAL A 86 2.94 4.71 2.00
CA VAL A 86 2.29 3.56 1.35
C VAL A 86 1.58 3.97 0.06
N ALA A 87 0.76 5.03 0.11
CA ALA A 87 0.06 5.55 -1.06
C ALA A 87 1.04 5.94 -2.19
N SER A 88 2.18 6.55 -1.85
CA SER A 88 3.19 6.93 -2.84
C SER A 88 3.82 5.71 -3.55
N GLU A 89 4.08 4.63 -2.82
CA GLU A 89 4.68 3.42 -3.40
C GLU A 89 3.67 2.61 -4.22
N GLN A 90 2.41 2.57 -3.80
CA GLN A 90 1.31 1.96 -4.56
C GLN A 90 1.07 2.68 -5.90
N ASN A 91 1.10 4.02 -5.88
CA ASN A 91 1.02 4.80 -7.12
C ASN A 91 2.21 4.49 -8.06
N ARG A 92 3.41 4.31 -7.52
CA ARG A 92 4.59 3.94 -8.33
C ARG A 92 4.43 2.56 -8.97
N GLU A 93 3.93 1.59 -8.21
CA GLU A 93 3.63 0.23 -8.70
C GLU A 93 2.58 0.23 -9.83
N TYR A 94 1.57 1.10 -9.73
CA TYR A 94 0.57 1.28 -10.79
C TYR A 94 1.19 1.83 -12.09
N GLU A 95 2.02 2.86 -12.00
CA GLU A 95 2.68 3.46 -13.17
C GLU A 95 3.70 2.49 -13.81
N GLU A 96 4.46 1.75 -12.98
CA GLU A 96 5.35 0.67 -13.41
C GLU A 96 4.54 -0.38 -14.23
N SER A 97 3.38 -0.79 -13.75
CA SER A 97 2.51 -1.78 -14.39
C SER A 97 1.93 -1.29 -15.73
N LYS A 98 1.50 -0.02 -15.80
CA LYS A 98 0.93 0.59 -17.00
C LYS A 98 1.96 0.69 -18.13
N THR A 99 3.20 1.05 -17.79
CA THR A 99 4.31 1.17 -18.75
C THR A 99 4.64 -0.18 -19.38
N ILE A 100 4.64 -1.26 -18.60
CA ILE A 100 4.91 -2.63 -19.10
C ILE A 100 3.83 -3.09 -20.08
N GLN A 101 2.56 -2.75 -19.86
CA GLN A 101 1.46 -3.14 -20.75
C GLN A 101 1.53 -2.44 -22.11
N LEU A 102 1.88 -1.15 -22.13
CA LEU A 102 2.04 -0.39 -23.37
C LEU A 102 3.17 -0.96 -24.24
N ASN A 103 4.30 -1.31 -23.63
CA ASN A 103 5.45 -1.85 -24.35
C ASN A 103 5.26 -3.28 -24.89
N ARG A 104 4.28 -4.03 -24.39
CA ARG A 104 3.93 -5.38 -24.87
C ARG A 104 2.86 -5.37 -25.96
N SER A 105 2.19 -4.24 -26.15
CA SER A 105 1.10 -4.07 -27.11
C SER A 105 1.54 -3.34 -28.39
N ALA A 106 2.81 -2.94 -28.45
CA ALA A 106 3.49 -2.37 -29.61
C ALA A 106 4.36 -3.45 -30.28
#